data_AF-F9EKR4-F1
#
_entry.id   AF-F9EKR4-F1
#
_cell.length_a   1.000
_cell.length_b   1.000
_cell.length_c   1.000
_cell.angle_alpha   90.00
_cell.angle_beta   90.00
_cell.angle_gamma   90.00
#
_symmetry.space_group_name_H-M   'P 1'
#
loop_
_entity.id
_entity.type
_entity.pdbx_description
1 polymer ?
#
loop_
_entity_poly.entity_id
_entity_poly.type
_entity_poly.pdbx_seq_one_letter_code
_entity_poly.pdbx_strand_id
1 'polypeptide(L)'
;MYTYTTVREIVESLNLEILNEGNLDLKIDIPNIYQIGYELVGFLDKESDELNRYINICSLKESRFIATFSKERKESVISKYMSLDFPALIFTKDAIIAEEFYYYAKKYNKNILFSNEKASVTVRKLKFFLSKTLSVEEEYENYSLMEIHGVGVLMTGYSNARKGVMIELIERGHRMITDKNLIIRRVGENDLVIMLKKRKGLDISI
;
A
#
# COMPACT_ATOMS: atom_id res chain seq x y z
N MET A 1 15.61 -0.49 -7.19
CA MET A 1 14.75 -1.32 -8.06
C MET A 1 13.34 -0.80 -7.85
N TYR A 2 12.67 -0.29 -8.89
CA TYR A 2 11.30 0.22 -8.74
C TYR A 2 10.36 -0.98 -8.54
N THR A 3 9.83 -1.13 -7.35
CA THR A 3 8.77 -2.08 -7.01
C THR A 3 7.45 -1.48 -7.47
N TYR A 4 6.66 -2.24 -8.23
CA TYR A 4 5.30 -1.88 -8.62
C TYR A 4 4.37 -3.05 -8.31
N THR A 5 3.09 -2.75 -8.16
CA THR A 5 2.00 -3.73 -8.12
C THR A 5 0.99 -3.41 -9.22
N THR A 6 0.04 -4.30 -9.47
CA THR A 6 -1.06 -4.06 -10.41
C THR A 6 -2.41 -3.95 -9.69
N VAL A 7 -3.39 -3.32 -10.33
CA VAL A 7 -4.77 -3.31 -9.81
C VAL A 7 -5.30 -4.74 -9.62
N ARG A 8 -4.96 -5.65 -10.53
CA ARG A 8 -5.28 -7.08 -10.44
C ARG A 8 -4.80 -7.72 -9.13
N GLU A 9 -3.54 -7.52 -8.78
CA GLU A 9 -2.96 -8.07 -7.54
C GLU A 9 -3.64 -7.50 -6.29
N ILE A 10 -4.06 -6.22 -6.32
CA ILE A 10 -4.81 -5.59 -5.23
C ILE A 10 -6.18 -6.23 -5.09
N VAL A 11 -6.89 -6.42 -6.21
CA VAL A 11 -8.23 -7.05 -6.23
C VAL A 11 -8.17 -8.45 -5.62
N GLU A 12 -7.21 -9.27 -6.06
CA GLU A 12 -7.02 -10.64 -5.56
C GLU A 12 -6.63 -10.65 -4.08
N SER A 13 -5.67 -9.80 -3.67
CA SER A 13 -5.14 -9.80 -2.31
C SER A 13 -6.14 -9.29 -1.26
N LEU A 14 -7.01 -8.36 -1.64
CA LEU A 14 -8.03 -7.80 -0.75
C LEU A 14 -9.41 -8.45 -0.94
N ASN A 15 -9.55 -9.40 -1.87
CA ASN A 15 -10.81 -10.02 -2.26
C ASN A 15 -11.89 -8.98 -2.58
N LEU A 16 -11.53 -8.03 -3.46
CA LEU A 16 -12.44 -6.97 -3.92
C LEU A 16 -13.33 -7.51 -5.04
N GLU A 17 -14.58 -7.04 -5.08
CA GLU A 17 -15.48 -7.29 -6.19
C GLU A 17 -15.24 -6.26 -7.30
N ILE A 18 -15.26 -6.69 -8.56
CA ILE A 18 -15.10 -5.79 -9.71
C ILE A 18 -16.50 -5.39 -10.18
N LEU A 19 -16.85 -4.12 -10.01
CA LEU A 19 -18.12 -3.55 -10.49
C LEU A 19 -18.02 -3.05 -11.94
N ASN A 20 -16.84 -2.56 -12.33
CA ASN A 20 -16.50 -2.26 -13.71
C ASN A 20 -15.02 -2.59 -13.95
N GLU A 21 -14.76 -3.47 -14.91
CA GLU A 21 -13.41 -3.82 -15.33
C GLU A 21 -12.91 -2.77 -16.33
N GLY A 22 -11.85 -2.05 -15.95
CA GLY A 22 -11.09 -1.19 -16.85
C GLY A 22 -9.78 -1.88 -17.24
N ASN A 23 -8.66 -1.18 -17.12
CA ASN A 23 -7.34 -1.80 -17.22
C ASN A 23 -6.86 -2.29 -15.85
N LEU A 24 -7.01 -3.58 -15.55
CA LEU A 24 -6.54 -4.20 -14.30
C LEU A 24 -5.01 -4.34 -14.23
N ASP A 25 -4.31 -4.25 -15.35
CA ASP A 25 -2.86 -4.39 -15.42
C ASP A 25 -2.13 -3.03 -15.27
N LEU A 26 -2.88 -1.98 -14.91
CA LEU A 26 -2.32 -0.68 -14.53
C LEU A 26 -1.35 -0.84 -13.35
N LYS A 27 -0.15 -0.29 -13.54
CA LYS A 27 0.92 -0.34 -12.54
C LYS A 27 0.73 0.77 -11.51
N ILE A 28 0.91 0.40 -10.26
CA ILE A 28 0.86 1.28 -9.10
C ILE A 28 2.22 1.20 -8.42
N ASP A 29 2.88 2.35 -8.32
CA ASP A 29 4.23 2.51 -7.77
C ASP A 29 4.26 3.43 -6.54
N ILE A 30 3.15 4.10 -6.23
CA ILE A 30 3.03 4.97 -5.07
C ILE A 30 2.20 4.28 -3.98
N PRO A 31 2.74 4.10 -2.76
CA PRO A 31 2.04 3.44 -1.66
C PRO A 31 1.03 4.35 -0.93
N ASN A 32 0.34 5.23 -1.67
CA ASN A 32 -0.67 6.14 -1.13
C ASN A 32 -2.06 5.84 -1.67
N ILE A 33 -3.03 6.30 -0.89
CA ILE A 33 -4.46 6.21 -1.21
C ILE A 33 -5.08 7.57 -0.94
N TYR A 34 -6.15 7.87 -1.64
CA TYR A 34 -6.88 9.11 -1.47
C TYR A 34 -8.34 8.84 -1.16
N GLN A 35 -8.86 9.46 -0.10
CA GLN A 35 -10.29 9.42 0.17
C GLN A 35 -10.92 10.69 -0.40
N ILE A 36 -11.83 10.53 -1.35
CA ILE A 36 -12.38 11.66 -2.11
C ILE A 36 -13.24 12.55 -1.21
N GLY A 37 -13.46 13.79 -1.62
CA GLY A 37 -14.40 14.67 -0.92
C GLY A 37 -14.43 16.09 -1.43
N TYR A 38 -13.26 16.71 -1.58
CA TYR A 38 -13.14 18.10 -2.04
C TYR A 38 -13.62 18.26 -3.50
N GLU A 39 -13.44 17.23 -4.30
CA GLU A 39 -13.86 17.14 -5.69
C GLU A 39 -15.38 17.25 -5.81
N LEU A 40 -16.09 16.73 -4.81
CA LEU A 40 -17.55 16.68 -4.78
C LEU A 40 -18.18 18.06 -4.54
N VAL A 41 -17.41 19.00 -3.96
CA VAL A 41 -17.82 20.40 -3.80
C VAL A 41 -17.26 21.31 -4.88
N GLY A 42 -16.53 20.76 -5.87
CA GLY A 42 -16.04 21.49 -7.03
C GLY A 42 -14.56 21.90 -6.96
N PHE A 43 -13.84 21.52 -5.90
CA PHE A 43 -12.40 21.70 -5.85
C PHE A 43 -11.71 20.51 -6.51
N LEU A 44 -11.34 20.66 -7.78
CA LEU A 44 -10.74 19.61 -8.59
C LEU A 44 -9.35 20.05 -9.06
N ASP A 45 -8.32 19.69 -8.30
CA ASP A 45 -6.93 19.92 -8.71
C ASP A 45 -6.50 18.84 -9.70
N LYS A 46 -6.67 19.11 -10.99
CA LYS A 46 -6.42 18.15 -12.07
C LYS A 46 -4.96 17.74 -12.21
N GLU A 47 -4.03 18.47 -11.60
CA GLU A 47 -2.59 18.16 -11.70
C GLU A 47 -2.08 17.43 -10.45
N SER A 48 -2.93 17.25 -9.43
CA SER A 48 -2.57 16.60 -8.19
C SER A 48 -2.27 15.11 -8.36
N ASP A 49 -1.29 14.60 -7.63
CA ASP A 49 -0.96 13.18 -7.58
C ASP A 49 -2.13 12.38 -6.97
N GLU A 50 -2.84 12.95 -6.00
CA GLU A 50 -4.00 12.34 -5.34
C GLU A 50 -5.09 11.93 -6.32
N LEU A 51 -5.34 12.75 -7.34
CA LEU A 51 -6.44 12.52 -8.29
C LEU A 51 -6.03 11.80 -9.56
N ASN A 52 -4.73 11.62 -9.80
CA ASN A 52 -4.23 11.03 -11.03
C ASN A 52 -3.40 9.77 -10.82
N ARG A 53 -2.86 9.55 -9.63
CA ARG A 53 -1.91 8.44 -9.38
C ARG A 53 -2.29 7.56 -8.22
N TYR A 54 -3.08 8.05 -7.26
CA TYR A 54 -3.43 7.29 -6.05
C TYR A 54 -4.70 6.48 -6.26
N ILE A 55 -4.83 5.38 -5.51
CA ILE A 55 -6.09 4.65 -5.48
C ILE A 55 -7.11 5.45 -4.68
N ASN A 56 -8.27 5.69 -5.28
CA ASN A 56 -9.28 6.53 -4.68
C ASN A 56 -10.32 5.70 -3.94
N ILE A 57 -10.82 6.21 -2.83
CA ILE A 57 -11.81 5.55 -1.97
C ILE A 57 -13.03 6.45 -1.82
N CYS A 58 -14.21 5.89 -2.07
CA CYS A 58 -15.50 6.51 -1.80
C CYS A 58 -16.24 5.67 -0.76
N SER A 59 -16.44 6.24 0.43
CA SER A 59 -17.15 5.55 1.51
C SER A 59 -18.62 5.95 1.58
N LEU A 60 -19.31 5.47 2.61
CA LEU A 60 -20.69 5.83 2.91
C LEU A 60 -20.90 7.35 3.03
N LYS A 61 -19.94 8.09 3.60
CA LYS A 61 -20.10 9.53 3.83
C LYS A 61 -20.11 10.29 2.50
N GLU A 62 -19.14 10.02 1.64
CA GLU A 62 -19.00 10.66 0.33
C GLU A 62 -20.17 10.27 -0.58
N SER A 63 -20.50 8.98 -0.65
CA SER A 63 -21.63 8.50 -1.46
C SER A 63 -22.98 9.06 -1.01
N ARG A 64 -23.23 9.19 0.29
CA ARG A 64 -24.43 9.88 0.81
C ARG A 64 -24.46 11.35 0.43
N PHE A 65 -23.32 12.02 0.49
CA PHE A 65 -23.24 13.42 0.07
C PHE A 65 -23.58 13.57 -1.42
N ILE A 66 -23.01 12.72 -2.28
CA ILE A 66 -23.36 12.66 -3.72
C ILE A 66 -24.84 12.37 -3.92
N ALA A 67 -25.43 11.48 -3.11
CA ALA A 67 -26.84 11.14 -3.21
C ALA A 67 -27.78 12.35 -3.00
N THR A 68 -27.34 13.40 -2.29
CA THR A 68 -28.11 14.64 -2.09
C THR A 68 -28.13 15.57 -3.31
N PHE A 69 -27.28 15.32 -4.31
CA PHE A 69 -27.17 16.21 -5.47
C PHE A 69 -28.34 16.01 -6.43
N SER A 70 -28.72 17.10 -7.12
CA SER A 70 -29.61 16.99 -8.28
C SER A 70 -28.97 16.14 -9.37
N LYS A 71 -29.79 15.63 -10.29
CA LYS A 71 -29.30 14.84 -11.42
C LYS A 71 -28.28 15.60 -12.25
N GLU A 72 -28.52 16.88 -12.57
CA GLU A 72 -27.55 17.68 -13.35
C GLU A 72 -26.22 17.85 -12.61
N ARG A 73 -26.27 18.01 -11.28
CA ARG A 73 -25.07 18.15 -10.47
C ARG A 73 -24.29 16.84 -10.36
N LYS A 74 -24.96 15.70 -10.17
CA LYS A 74 -24.30 14.37 -10.20
C LYS A 74 -23.57 14.17 -11.51
N GLU A 75 -24.26 14.41 -12.61
CA GLU A 75 -23.71 14.31 -13.96
C GLU A 75 -22.46 15.20 -14.12
N SER A 76 -22.55 16.48 -13.73
CA SER A 76 -21.43 17.41 -13.85
C SER A 76 -20.22 17.03 -12.99
N VAL A 77 -20.44 16.62 -11.75
CA VAL A 77 -19.36 16.29 -10.80
C VAL A 77 -18.71 14.96 -11.14
N ILE A 78 -19.53 13.92 -11.34
CA ILE A 78 -19.04 12.55 -11.59
C ILE A 78 -18.35 12.48 -12.95
N SER A 79 -18.88 13.12 -13.99
CA SER A 79 -18.23 13.15 -15.31
C SER A 79 -16.82 13.75 -15.25
N LYS A 80 -16.67 14.90 -14.58
CA LYS A 80 -15.38 15.57 -14.40
C LYS A 80 -14.43 14.72 -13.57
N TYR A 81 -14.88 14.20 -12.45
CA TYR A 81 -14.06 13.35 -11.59
C TYR A 81 -13.58 12.08 -12.33
N MET A 82 -14.48 11.35 -12.98
CA MET A 82 -14.16 10.10 -13.69
C MET A 82 -13.26 10.31 -14.92
N SER A 83 -13.12 11.55 -15.39
CA SER A 83 -12.20 11.90 -16.49
C SER A 83 -10.73 12.04 -16.06
N LEU A 84 -10.44 12.05 -14.76
CA LEU A 84 -9.09 12.12 -14.18
C LEU A 84 -8.37 10.78 -14.29
N ASP A 85 -7.06 10.72 -14.09
CA ASP A 85 -6.25 9.54 -14.41
C ASP A 85 -6.09 8.51 -13.28
N PHE A 86 -6.76 8.68 -12.13
CA PHE A 86 -6.64 7.73 -11.02
C PHE A 86 -6.80 6.26 -11.47
N PRO A 87 -5.97 5.34 -10.94
CA PRO A 87 -5.91 3.93 -11.38
C PRO A 87 -7.18 3.13 -11.06
N ALA A 88 -7.79 3.37 -9.90
CA ALA A 88 -9.00 2.67 -9.47
C ALA A 88 -9.80 3.49 -8.44
N LEU A 89 -11.12 3.32 -8.47
CA LEU A 89 -12.03 3.82 -7.44
C LEU A 89 -12.63 2.64 -6.67
N ILE A 90 -12.41 2.60 -5.36
CA ILE A 90 -12.95 1.59 -4.45
C ILE A 90 -14.14 2.17 -3.69
N PHE A 91 -15.31 1.55 -3.83
CA PHE A 91 -16.44 1.78 -2.96
C PHE A 91 -16.39 0.84 -1.76
N THR A 92 -16.65 1.38 -0.56
CA THR A 92 -16.64 0.58 0.67
C THR A 92 -18.02 0.04 0.99
N LYS A 93 -18.12 -0.82 2.01
CA LYS A 93 -19.39 -1.30 2.53
C LYS A 93 -20.36 -0.14 2.79
N ASP A 94 -21.63 -0.40 2.48
CA ASP A 94 -22.77 0.51 2.62
C ASP A 94 -22.76 1.72 1.67
N ALA A 95 -21.73 1.91 0.83
CA ALA A 95 -21.69 3.02 -0.10
C ALA A 95 -22.84 2.98 -1.11
N ILE A 96 -23.43 4.15 -1.38
CA ILE A 96 -24.53 4.32 -2.34
C ILE A 96 -23.93 4.68 -3.70
N ILE A 97 -23.90 3.73 -4.63
CA ILE A 97 -23.26 3.93 -5.93
C ILE A 97 -24.28 4.49 -6.92
N ALA A 98 -24.05 5.71 -7.38
CA ALA A 98 -24.89 6.37 -8.37
C ALA A 98 -24.69 5.76 -9.76
N GLU A 99 -25.74 5.74 -10.58
CA GLU A 99 -25.73 5.14 -11.93
C GLU A 99 -24.71 5.80 -12.87
N GLU A 100 -24.46 7.09 -12.67
CA GLU A 100 -23.49 7.88 -13.42
C GLU A 100 -22.07 7.31 -13.27
N PHE A 101 -21.71 6.74 -12.12
CA PHE A 101 -20.40 6.09 -11.94
C PHE A 101 -20.21 4.92 -12.90
N TYR A 102 -21.23 4.07 -13.09
CA TYR A 102 -21.15 2.95 -14.02
C TYR A 102 -21.06 3.42 -15.47
N TYR A 103 -21.84 4.43 -15.84
CA TYR A 103 -21.80 5.01 -17.19
C TYR A 103 -20.41 5.58 -17.51
N TYR A 104 -19.89 6.44 -16.63
CA TYR A 104 -18.60 7.08 -16.84
C TYR A 104 -17.41 6.15 -16.68
N ALA A 105 -17.52 5.09 -15.87
CA ALA A 105 -16.49 4.07 -15.79
C ALA A 105 -16.31 3.33 -17.10
N LYS A 106 -17.40 2.97 -17.78
CA LYS A 106 -17.34 2.37 -19.12
C LYS A 106 -16.76 3.36 -20.13
N LYS A 107 -17.22 4.62 -20.09
CA LYS A 107 -16.76 5.67 -21.02
C LYS A 107 -15.25 5.94 -20.92
N TYR A 108 -14.70 5.97 -19.70
CA TYR A 108 -13.30 6.31 -19.44
C TYR A 108 -12.42 5.10 -19.11
N ASN A 109 -12.92 3.88 -19.33
CA ASN A 109 -12.21 2.63 -19.05
C ASN A 109 -11.65 2.54 -17.59
N LYS A 110 -12.47 2.92 -16.60
CA LYS A 110 -12.06 3.00 -15.19
C LYS A 110 -12.33 1.71 -14.44
N ASN A 111 -11.37 1.31 -13.60
CA ASN A 111 -11.60 0.25 -12.62
C ASN A 111 -12.50 0.78 -11.49
N ILE A 112 -13.71 0.24 -11.38
CA ILE A 112 -14.55 0.42 -10.19
C ILE A 112 -14.57 -0.90 -9.43
N LEU A 113 -14.17 -0.82 -8.17
CA LEU A 113 -14.04 -1.94 -7.26
C LEU A 113 -14.96 -1.74 -6.05
N PHE A 114 -15.36 -2.84 -5.43
CA PHE A 114 -16.19 -2.83 -4.23
C PHE A 114 -15.57 -3.68 -3.14
N SER A 115 -15.56 -3.12 -1.93
CA SER A 115 -15.10 -3.79 -0.72
C SER A 115 -16.29 -4.07 0.18
N ASN A 116 -16.47 -5.34 0.56
CA ASN A 116 -17.48 -5.76 1.54
C ASN A 116 -17.16 -5.35 3.00
N GLU A 117 -16.10 -4.56 3.19
CA GLU A 117 -15.57 -4.11 4.48
C GLU A 117 -15.86 -2.61 4.70
N LYS A 118 -15.90 -2.20 5.98
CA LYS A 118 -16.03 -0.77 6.32
C LYS A 118 -14.78 0.00 5.89
N ALA A 119 -14.95 1.29 5.60
CA ALA A 119 -13.88 2.16 5.10
C ALA A 119 -12.57 2.10 5.89
N SER A 120 -12.61 2.15 7.23
CA SER A 120 -11.41 2.08 8.07
C SER A 120 -10.63 0.77 7.88
N VAL A 121 -11.34 -0.35 7.68
CA VAL A 121 -10.74 -1.67 7.44
C VAL A 121 -10.17 -1.74 6.03
N THR A 122 -10.92 -1.29 5.01
CA THR A 122 -10.46 -1.25 3.61
C THR A 122 -9.20 -0.40 3.46
N VAL A 123 -9.21 0.84 4.00
CA VAL A 123 -8.08 1.78 4.04
C VAL A 123 -6.86 1.12 4.69
N ARG A 124 -7.03 0.48 5.85
CA ARG A 124 -5.94 -0.17 6.58
C ARG A 124 -5.35 -1.34 5.80
N LYS A 125 -6.19 -2.24 5.28
CA LYS A 125 -5.76 -3.40 4.49
C LYS A 125 -5.01 -2.96 3.23
N LEU A 126 -5.53 -1.95 2.54
CA LEU A 126 -4.93 -1.43 1.32
C LEU A 126 -3.58 -0.75 1.58
N LYS A 127 -3.48 0.13 2.58
CA LYS A 127 -2.21 0.75 2.97
C LYS A 127 -1.17 -0.30 3.35
N PHE A 128 -1.57 -1.31 4.13
CA PHE A 128 -0.68 -2.40 4.51
C PHE A 128 -0.20 -3.20 3.29
N PHE A 129 -1.10 -3.54 2.38
CA PHE A 129 -0.75 -4.22 1.13
C PHE A 129 0.24 -3.39 0.30
N LEU A 130 -0.09 -2.12 0.01
CA LEU A 130 0.74 -1.25 -0.80
C LEU A 130 2.13 -1.05 -0.17
N SER A 131 2.18 -0.78 1.14
CA SER A 131 3.45 -0.63 1.85
C SER A 131 4.29 -1.91 1.79
N LYS A 132 3.67 -3.08 1.97
CA LYS A 132 4.35 -4.37 1.91
C LYS A 132 4.85 -4.71 0.50
N THR A 133 4.06 -4.46 -0.52
CA THR A 133 4.38 -4.85 -1.91
C THR A 133 5.35 -3.86 -2.56
N LEU A 134 5.24 -2.58 -2.21
CA LEU A 134 6.08 -1.52 -2.75
C LEU A 134 7.31 -1.23 -1.89
N SER A 135 7.46 -1.87 -0.73
CA SER A 135 8.65 -1.69 0.11
C SER A 135 9.92 -2.09 -0.65
N VAL A 136 10.94 -1.24 -0.58
CA VAL A 136 12.26 -1.57 -1.08
C VAL A 136 12.93 -2.52 -0.08
N GLU A 137 13.35 -3.69 -0.57
CA GLU A 137 14.22 -4.60 0.16
C GLU A 137 15.67 -4.29 -0.21
N GLU A 138 16.48 -3.97 0.80
CA GLU A 138 17.92 -3.80 0.63
C GLU A 138 18.65 -4.93 1.33
N GLU A 139 19.50 -5.63 0.58
CA GLU A 139 20.36 -6.67 1.12
C GLU A 139 21.67 -6.07 1.61
N TYR A 140 22.02 -6.44 2.84
CA TYR A 140 23.19 -5.95 3.54
C TYR A 140 24.08 -7.12 3.93
N GLU A 141 25.18 -7.30 3.21
CA GLU A 141 26.18 -8.34 3.49
C GLU A 141 27.21 -7.90 4.54
N ASN A 142 27.35 -6.58 4.76
CA ASN A 142 28.38 -5.99 5.62
C ASN A 142 27.88 -5.63 7.03
N TYR A 143 26.72 -6.16 7.42
CA TYR A 143 26.06 -5.81 8.67
C TYR A 143 25.80 -7.08 9.48
N SER A 144 25.85 -6.95 10.80
CA SER A 144 25.59 -8.04 11.73
C SER A 144 24.43 -7.64 12.66
N LEU A 145 23.57 -8.59 13.03
CA LEU A 145 22.41 -8.34 13.88
C LEU A 145 22.51 -9.15 15.17
N MET A 146 22.34 -8.48 16.30
CA MET A 146 22.28 -9.10 17.62
C MET A 146 21.03 -8.66 18.39
N GLU A 147 20.61 -9.48 19.35
CA GLU A 147 19.62 -9.12 20.37
C GLU A 147 20.35 -8.87 21.69
N ILE A 148 20.27 -7.62 22.17
CA ILE A 148 20.87 -7.16 23.42
C ILE A 148 19.74 -6.68 24.32
N HIS A 149 19.49 -7.38 25.42
CA HIS A 149 18.39 -7.08 26.37
C HIS A 149 17.00 -6.95 25.70
N GLY A 150 16.70 -7.79 24.70
CA GLY A 150 15.44 -7.74 23.95
C GLY A 150 15.37 -6.65 22.87
N VAL A 151 16.45 -5.90 22.65
CA VAL A 151 16.55 -4.89 21.58
C VAL A 151 17.38 -5.44 20.42
N GLY A 152 16.85 -5.34 19.20
CA GLY A 152 17.58 -5.63 17.98
C GLY A 152 18.62 -4.56 17.68
N VAL A 153 19.89 -4.91 17.71
CA VAL A 153 21.03 -4.01 17.46
C VAL A 153 21.71 -4.39 16.16
N LEU A 154 21.65 -3.48 15.19
CA LEU A 154 22.34 -3.61 13.91
C LEU A 154 23.76 -3.03 14.04
N MET A 155 24.76 -3.87 13.81
CA MET A 155 26.18 -3.54 13.91
C MET A 155 26.78 -3.31 12.53
N THR A 156 27.50 -2.20 12.37
CA THR A 156 28.19 -1.78 11.15
C THR A 156 29.70 -1.67 11.39
N GLY A 157 30.50 -1.35 10.37
CA GLY A 157 31.96 -1.16 10.50
C GLY A 157 32.79 -2.27 9.84
N TYR A 158 34.05 -2.45 10.23
CA TYR A 158 34.92 -3.50 9.65
C TYR A 158 34.58 -4.89 10.18
N SER A 159 34.61 -5.92 9.32
CA SER A 159 34.17 -7.29 9.68
C SER A 159 34.89 -7.87 10.90
N ASN A 160 36.21 -7.69 11.01
CA ASN A 160 37.00 -8.23 12.13
C ASN A 160 36.61 -7.58 13.46
N ALA A 161 36.41 -6.26 13.45
CA ALA A 161 35.99 -5.52 14.65
C ALA A 161 34.59 -5.95 15.10
N ARG A 162 33.64 -6.08 14.16
CA ARG A 162 32.28 -6.56 14.48
C ARG A 162 32.32 -7.96 15.08
N LYS A 163 33.02 -8.91 14.45
CA LYS A 163 33.11 -10.30 14.94
C LYS A 163 33.70 -10.38 16.35
N GLY A 164 34.75 -9.61 16.64
CA GLY A 164 35.33 -9.53 17.98
C GLY A 164 34.31 -9.07 19.02
N VAL A 165 33.64 -7.95 18.75
CA VAL A 165 32.60 -7.41 19.66
C VAL A 165 31.42 -8.38 19.80
N MET A 166 30.99 -9.03 18.72
CA MET A 166 29.91 -10.02 18.77
C MET A 166 30.25 -11.21 19.67
N ILE A 167 31.48 -11.74 19.57
CA ILE A 167 31.94 -12.85 20.43
C ILE A 167 31.89 -12.43 21.91
N GLU A 168 32.40 -11.25 22.24
CA GLU A 168 32.37 -10.72 23.61
C GLU A 168 30.94 -10.54 24.13
N LEU A 169 30.02 -10.08 23.29
CA LEU A 169 28.61 -9.92 23.65
C LEU A 169 27.89 -11.28 23.82
N ILE A 170 28.23 -12.28 23.01
CA ILE A 170 27.73 -13.65 23.18
C ILE A 170 28.22 -14.22 24.51
N GLU A 171 29.49 -14.04 24.86
CA GLU A 171 30.05 -14.47 26.15
C GLU A 171 29.35 -13.82 27.35
N ARG A 172 28.84 -12.60 27.19
CA ARG A 172 28.02 -11.89 28.19
C ARG A 172 26.54 -12.30 28.19
N GLY A 173 26.15 -13.26 27.35
CA GLY A 173 24.79 -13.82 27.32
C GLY A 173 23.83 -13.13 26.34
N HIS A 174 24.32 -12.27 25.45
CA HIS A 174 23.51 -11.71 24.37
C HIS A 174 23.38 -12.69 23.20
N ARG A 175 22.36 -12.51 22.36
CA ARG A 175 22.09 -13.47 21.26
C ARG A 175 22.55 -12.88 19.94
N MET A 176 23.35 -13.65 19.21
CA MET A 176 23.60 -13.37 17.79
C MET A 176 22.42 -13.86 16.96
N ILE A 177 21.88 -12.99 16.12
CA ILE A 177 20.85 -13.36 15.14
C ILE A 177 21.53 -13.76 13.83
N THR A 178 22.43 -12.93 13.28
CA THR A 178 23.29 -13.27 12.13
C THR A 178 24.48 -12.31 11.98
N ASP A 179 25.55 -12.71 11.28
CA ASP A 179 26.71 -11.88 10.89
C ASP A 179 26.68 -11.45 9.41
N LYS A 180 25.76 -11.99 8.62
CA LYS A 180 25.63 -11.71 7.17
C LYS A 180 24.24 -12.05 6.64
N ASN A 181 23.98 -11.73 5.38
CA ASN A 181 22.76 -12.07 4.67
C ASN A 181 21.49 -11.46 5.31
N LEU A 182 21.60 -10.19 5.70
CA LEU A 182 20.48 -9.42 6.23
C LEU A 182 19.68 -8.82 5.08
N ILE A 183 18.36 -8.94 5.14
CA ILE A 183 17.45 -8.17 4.29
C ILE A 183 16.76 -7.17 5.21
N ILE A 184 16.97 -5.89 4.95
CA ILE A 184 16.27 -4.81 5.66
C ILE A 184 15.15 -4.33 4.76
N ARG A 185 13.94 -4.32 5.30
CA ARG A 185 12.74 -3.86 4.61
C ARG A 185 12.11 -2.70 5.37
N ARG A 186 11.88 -1.59 4.67
CA ARG A 186 11.10 -0.47 5.21
C ARG A 186 9.61 -0.75 5.06
N VAL A 187 8.89 -0.85 6.17
CA VAL A 187 7.44 -1.17 6.19
C VAL A 187 6.58 0.02 6.64
N GLY A 188 7.21 1.15 6.90
CA GLY A 188 6.58 2.43 7.25
C GLY A 188 7.63 3.53 7.23
N GLU A 189 7.23 4.78 7.46
CA GLU A 189 8.17 5.91 7.47
C GLU A 189 9.29 5.70 8.52
N ASN A 190 8.91 5.22 9.72
CA ASN A 190 9.82 4.99 10.84
C ASN A 190 10.00 3.50 11.22
N ASP A 191 9.40 2.58 10.47
CA ASP A 191 9.40 1.16 10.80
C ASP A 191 10.29 0.36 9.83
N LEU A 192 11.32 -0.28 10.38
CA LEU A 192 12.19 -1.22 9.68
C LEU A 192 11.94 -2.64 10.21
N VAL A 193 11.82 -3.58 9.30
CA VAL A 193 11.78 -5.00 9.61
C VAL A 193 13.03 -5.63 9.02
N ILE A 194 13.76 -6.38 9.84
CA ILE A 194 14.97 -7.08 9.43
C ILE A 194 14.64 -8.57 9.34
N MET A 195 14.96 -9.17 8.21
CA MET A 195 14.74 -10.58 7.93
C MET A 195 16.06 -11.27 7.60
N LEU A 196 16.16 -12.54 7.98
CA LEU A 196 17.26 -13.39 7.53
C LEU A 196 16.95 -13.88 6.12
N LYS A 197 17.89 -13.67 5.19
CA LYS A 197 17.79 -14.30 3.88
C LYS A 197 17.85 -15.82 4.06
N LYS A 198 16.73 -16.50 3.77
CA LYS A 198 16.70 -17.97 3.78
C LYS A 198 17.80 -18.48 2.86
N ARG A 199 18.71 -19.31 3.39
CA ARG A 199 19.52 -20.18 2.53
C ARG A 199 18.54 -21.12 1.83
N LYS A 200 18.63 -21.25 0.50
CA LYS A 200 17.94 -22.33 -0.22
C LYS A 200 18.26 -23.65 0.50
N GLY A 201 17.28 -24.24 1.19
CA GLY A 201 17.40 -25.59 1.78
C GLY A 201 17.37 -25.73 3.31
N LEU A 202 17.13 -24.70 4.13
CA LEU A 202 16.83 -24.92 5.56
C LEU A 202 15.71 -24.01 6.06
N ASP A 203 14.54 -24.61 6.30
CA ASP A 203 13.50 -24.04 7.15
C ASP A 203 13.92 -24.23 8.62
N ILE A 204 14.25 -23.12 9.27
CA ILE A 204 14.26 -23.05 10.72
C ILE A 204 13.44 -21.81 11.09
N SER A 205 12.25 -22.05 11.62
CA SER A 205 11.44 -21.06 12.32
C SER A 205 12.00 -20.90 13.73
N ILE A 206 12.37 -19.69 14.12
CA ILE A 206 12.56 -19.28 15.51
C ILE A 206 11.45 -18.29 15.83
#